data_AF-A0A820N1F3-F1
#
_entry.id   AF-A0A820N1F3-F1
#
_cell.length_a   1.000
_cell.length_b   1.000
_cell.length_c   1.000
_cell.angle_alpha   90.00
_cell.angle_beta   90.00
_cell.angle_gamma   90.00
#
_symmetry.space_group_name_H-M   'P 1'
#
loop_
_entity.id
_entity.type
_entity.pdbx_description
1 polymer ?
#
loop_
_entity_poly.entity_id
_entity_poly.type
_entity_poly.pdbx_seq_one_letter_code
_entity_poly.pdbx_strand_id
1 'polypeptide(L)'
;CKHVIWSETDFNCGLAAYNAAQSMLNTSNITLSPLQSSLLSTAYLWYSNESSIAAGELAFSSSIGNLSQAYPNETDITVLWGLSLLNVAYQDQFDGVMEPAPMLQSREVLATALKNEPNHPGALLYMILAYDVAESSIANKAVDYVSSYQNLSSTLSYAIFIPAHIWMRIGN
;
A
#
# COMPACT_ATOMS: atom_id res chain seq x y z
N CYS A 1 -3.55 16.89 7.11
CA CYS A 1 -2.71 15.71 7.38
C CYS A 1 -1.81 15.47 6.16
N LYS A 2 -0.53 15.15 6.35
CA LYS A 2 0.55 15.21 5.33
C LYS A 2 0.56 14.00 4.37
N HIS A 3 1.32 14.14 3.27
CA HIS A 3 1.44 13.29 2.08
C HIS A 3 2.09 11.91 2.34
N VAL A 4 1.51 10.84 1.79
CA VAL A 4 1.77 9.40 2.04
C VAL A 4 3.17 8.87 1.64
N ILE A 5 4.02 9.68 1.00
CA ILE A 5 5.24 9.18 0.32
C ILE A 5 6.55 9.55 1.03
N TRP A 6 6.52 10.47 2.00
CA TRP A 6 7.73 10.91 2.71
C TRP A 6 7.62 10.52 4.18
N SER A 7 8.73 10.04 4.76
CA SER A 7 8.92 9.43 6.09
C SER A 7 8.56 10.34 7.28
N GLU A 8 7.38 10.93 7.27
CA GLU A 8 6.87 11.87 8.25
C GLU A 8 5.40 11.54 8.52
N THR A 9 5.16 10.73 9.55
CA THR A 9 3.81 10.49 10.08
C THR A 9 3.49 11.54 11.13
N ASP A 10 2.41 12.30 10.93
CA ASP A 10 1.85 13.18 11.95
C ASP A 10 0.84 12.39 12.81
N PHE A 11 1.36 11.77 13.88
CA PHE A 11 0.57 10.96 14.82
C PHE A 11 -0.56 11.76 15.45
N ASN A 12 -0.32 13.03 15.79
CA ASN A 12 -1.31 13.90 16.42
C ASN A 12 -2.48 14.20 15.46
N CYS A 13 -2.20 14.49 14.19
CA CYS A 13 -3.24 14.69 13.17
C CYS A 13 -4.07 13.42 12.98
N GLY A 14 -3.40 12.26 12.86
CA GLY A 14 -4.08 10.97 12.67
C GLY A 14 -4.98 10.59 13.84
N LEU A 15 -4.47 10.72 15.07
CA LEU A 15 -5.23 10.42 16.28
C LEU A 15 -6.40 11.40 16.47
N ALA A 16 -6.20 12.69 16.20
CA ALA A 16 -7.26 13.69 16.23
C ALA A 16 -8.36 13.40 15.19
N ALA A 17 -7.98 13.01 13.97
CA ALA A 17 -8.94 12.64 12.92
C ALA A 17 -9.75 11.39 13.31
N TYR A 18 -9.10 10.37 13.88
CA TYR A 18 -9.78 9.18 14.39
C TYR A 18 -10.78 9.53 15.50
N ASN A 19 -10.37 10.33 16.49
CA ASN A 19 -11.24 10.75 17.58
C ASN A 19 -12.44 11.58 17.08
N ALA A 20 -12.23 12.44 16.09
CA ALA A 20 -13.30 13.20 15.45
C ALA A 20 -14.30 12.27 14.73
N ALA A 21 -13.81 11.28 13.98
CA ALA A 21 -14.66 10.29 13.32
C ALA A 21 -15.51 9.51 14.34
N GLN A 22 -14.91 9.02 15.43
CA GLN A 22 -15.64 8.32 16.49
C GLN A 22 -16.71 9.21 17.14
N SER A 23 -16.41 10.48 17.39
CA SER A 23 -17.38 11.45 17.91
C SER A 23 -18.55 11.68 16.94
N MET A 24 -18.28 11.80 15.64
CA MET A 24 -19.31 11.94 14.62
C MET A 24 -20.23 10.72 14.52
N LEU A 25 -19.66 9.51 14.58
CA LEU A 25 -20.43 8.26 14.55
C LEU A 25 -21.40 8.18 15.75
N ASN A 26 -20.91 8.53 16.95
CA ASN A 26 -21.72 8.54 18.17
C ASN A 26 -22.81 9.62 18.16
N THR A 27 -22.55 10.78 17.58
CA THR A 27 -23.50 11.92 17.58
C THR A 27 -24.52 11.85 16.45
N SER A 28 -24.18 11.20 15.32
CA SER A 28 -24.99 11.19 14.11
C SER A 28 -25.82 9.92 13.92
N ASN A 29 -25.82 8.97 14.88
CA ASN A 29 -26.46 7.65 14.77
C ASN A 29 -26.08 6.90 13.48
N ILE A 30 -24.88 7.13 12.94
CA ILE A 30 -24.38 6.43 11.75
C ILE A 30 -23.88 5.06 12.18
N THR A 31 -24.42 4.01 11.57
CA THR A 31 -23.96 2.63 11.78
C THR A 31 -23.05 2.24 10.62
N LEU A 32 -21.77 2.01 10.89
CA LEU A 32 -20.84 1.47 9.91
C LEU A 32 -21.12 0.00 9.64
N SER A 33 -20.88 -0.46 8.41
CA SER A 33 -20.78 -1.89 8.14
C SER A 33 -19.62 -2.52 8.93
N PRO A 34 -19.63 -3.85 9.15
CA PRO A 34 -18.51 -4.54 9.80
C PRO A 34 -17.16 -4.22 9.15
N LEU A 35 -17.11 -4.20 7.81
CA LEU A 35 -15.90 -3.86 7.07
C LEU A 35 -15.43 -2.42 7.34
N GLN A 36 -16.33 -1.44 7.24
CA GLN A 36 -15.98 -0.04 7.49
C GLN A 36 -15.50 0.18 8.92
N SER A 37 -16.12 -0.49 9.90
CA SER A 37 -15.67 -0.45 11.28
C SER A 37 -14.28 -1.05 11.43
N SER A 38 -14.01 -2.20 10.79
CA SER A 38 -12.68 -2.82 10.81
C SER A 38 -11.62 -1.94 10.15
N LEU A 39 -11.91 -1.33 8.98
CA LEU A 39 -10.99 -0.41 8.31
C LEU A 39 -10.63 0.79 9.19
N LEU A 40 -11.62 1.37 9.88
CA LEU A 40 -11.39 2.48 10.80
C LEU A 40 -10.49 2.06 11.97
N SER A 41 -10.73 0.87 12.56
CA SER A 41 -9.85 0.31 13.60
C SER A 41 -8.45 -0.03 13.09
N THR A 42 -8.31 -0.54 11.87
CA THR A 42 -7.03 -0.83 11.24
C THR A 42 -6.23 0.46 11.00
N ALA A 43 -6.86 1.51 10.48
CA ALA A 43 -6.22 2.81 10.26
C ALA A 43 -5.72 3.43 11.58
N TYR A 44 -6.46 3.26 12.68
CA TYR A 44 -6.04 3.71 14.00
C TYR A 44 -4.68 3.14 14.43
N LEU A 45 -4.40 1.87 14.11
CA LEU A 45 -3.16 1.20 14.51
C LEU A 45 -1.90 1.84 13.94
N TRP A 46 -2.00 2.49 12.78
CA TRP A 46 -0.90 3.27 12.20
C TRP A 46 -0.50 4.43 13.13
N TYR A 47 -1.51 5.11 13.69
CA TYR A 47 -1.31 6.35 14.46
C TYR A 47 -1.21 6.14 15.97
N SER A 48 -1.69 5.00 16.50
CA SER A 48 -1.73 4.74 17.93
C SER A 48 -0.43 4.16 18.49
N ASN A 49 0.52 3.80 17.64
CA ASN A 49 1.79 3.24 18.06
C ASN A 49 2.85 4.34 18.17
N GLU A 50 2.91 4.98 19.34
CA GLU A 50 3.84 6.10 19.61
C GLU A 50 5.31 5.67 19.70
N SER A 51 5.61 4.36 19.66
CA SER A 51 6.98 3.86 19.81
C SER A 51 7.87 4.18 18.59
N SER A 52 7.33 4.09 17.36
CA SER A 52 7.97 4.55 16.12
C SER A 52 7.00 4.46 14.92
N ILE A 53 7.30 5.17 13.84
CA ILE A 53 6.58 5.06 12.55
C ILE A 53 6.58 3.61 12.06
N ALA A 54 7.75 2.97 12.10
CA ALA A 54 7.94 1.58 11.67
C ALA A 54 7.04 0.59 12.42
N ALA A 55 6.83 0.81 13.73
CA ALA A 55 5.98 -0.03 14.55
C ALA A 55 4.48 0.16 14.21
N GLY A 56 4.06 1.39 13.86
CA GLY A 56 2.72 1.68 13.36
C GLY A 56 2.44 1.05 12.00
N GLU A 57 3.38 1.17 11.06
CA GLU A 57 3.33 0.52 9.74
C GLU A 57 3.19 -0.99 9.83
N LEU A 58 3.96 -1.63 10.73
CA LEU A 58 3.90 -3.07 10.94
C LEU A 58 2.55 -3.49 11.55
N ALA A 59 2.05 -2.74 12.54
CA ALA A 59 0.76 -3.00 13.16
C ALA A 59 -0.40 -2.86 12.16
N PHE A 60 -0.37 -1.81 11.35
CA PHE A 60 -1.31 -1.61 10.25
C PHE A 60 -1.22 -2.76 9.24
N SER A 61 -0.01 -3.11 8.77
CA SER A 61 0.21 -4.16 7.77
C SER A 61 -0.29 -5.53 8.23
N SER A 62 -0.09 -5.85 9.51
CA SER A 62 -0.62 -7.08 10.11
C SER A 62 -2.16 -7.07 10.17
N SER A 63 -2.74 -5.95 10.60
CA SER A 63 -4.20 -5.81 10.72
C SER A 63 -4.91 -5.84 9.37
N ILE A 64 -4.41 -5.11 8.37
CA ILE A 64 -5.00 -5.11 7.03
C ILE A 64 -4.82 -6.47 6.34
N GLY A 65 -3.74 -7.21 6.63
CA GLY A 65 -3.57 -8.57 6.13
C GLY A 65 -4.63 -9.55 6.67
N ASN A 66 -4.97 -9.45 7.96
CA ASN A 66 -6.09 -10.21 8.53
C ASN A 66 -7.42 -9.82 7.89
N LEU A 67 -7.61 -8.52 7.61
CA LEU A 67 -8.81 -8.03 6.95
C LEU A 67 -8.92 -8.54 5.50
N SER A 68 -7.83 -8.52 4.74
CA SER A 68 -7.79 -9.07 3.38
C SER A 68 -8.16 -10.55 3.35
N GLN A 69 -7.79 -11.32 4.37
CA GLN A 69 -8.17 -12.74 4.47
C GLN A 69 -9.65 -12.90 4.84
N ALA A 70 -10.20 -12.03 5.68
CA ALA A 70 -11.60 -12.05 6.08
C ALA A 70 -12.55 -11.58 4.95
N TYR A 71 -12.06 -10.72 4.05
CA TYR A 71 -12.82 -10.13 2.94
C TYR A 71 -12.10 -10.37 1.60
N PRO A 72 -11.96 -11.63 1.13
CA PRO A 72 -11.16 -11.97 -0.04
C PRO A 72 -11.72 -11.45 -1.39
N ASN A 73 -12.97 -10.99 -1.40
CA ASN A 73 -13.62 -10.42 -2.57
C ASN A 73 -13.44 -8.89 -2.67
N GLU A 74 -12.88 -8.25 -1.64
CA GLU A 74 -12.62 -6.81 -1.60
C GLU A 74 -11.20 -6.53 -2.09
N THR A 75 -11.01 -6.47 -3.41
CA THR A 75 -9.69 -6.33 -4.04
C THR A 75 -8.91 -5.13 -3.50
N ASP A 76 -9.58 -4.01 -3.24
CA ASP A 76 -8.96 -2.81 -2.66
C ASP A 76 -8.26 -3.08 -1.31
N ILE A 77 -8.80 -3.98 -0.48
CA ILE A 77 -8.20 -4.35 0.82
C ILE A 77 -6.94 -5.17 0.59
N THR A 78 -6.98 -6.11 -0.36
CA THR A 78 -5.80 -6.89 -0.76
C THR A 78 -4.71 -5.98 -1.32
N VAL A 79 -5.07 -4.99 -2.13
CA VAL A 79 -4.14 -4.01 -2.69
C VAL A 79 -3.54 -3.12 -1.61
N LEU A 80 -4.35 -2.68 -0.63
CA LEU A 80 -3.88 -1.91 0.51
C LEU A 80 -2.92 -2.71 1.39
N TRP A 81 -3.12 -4.03 1.53
CA TRP A 81 -2.17 -4.92 2.19
C TRP A 81 -0.85 -5.06 1.39
N GLY A 82 -0.93 -5.20 0.06
CA GLY A 82 0.24 -5.17 -0.81
C GLY A 82 1.06 -3.89 -0.63
N LEU A 83 0.40 -2.74 -0.57
CA LEU A 83 1.05 -1.44 -0.30
C LEU A 83 1.69 -1.39 1.09
N SER A 84 0.99 -1.82 2.13
CA SER A 84 1.52 -1.75 3.49
C SER A 84 2.78 -2.60 3.66
N LEU A 85 2.84 -3.76 2.99
CA LEU A 85 4.03 -4.60 2.95
C LEU A 85 5.22 -3.91 2.26
N LEU A 86 4.98 -3.08 1.23
CA LEU A 86 6.04 -2.27 0.63
C LEU A 86 6.56 -1.22 1.60
N ASN A 87 5.68 -0.55 2.35
CA ASN A 87 6.13 0.39 3.38
C ASN A 87 7.03 -0.31 4.42
N VAL A 88 6.64 -1.50 4.88
CA VAL A 88 7.46 -2.32 5.78
C VAL A 88 8.80 -2.72 5.13
N ALA A 89 8.81 -3.02 3.83
CA ALA A 89 10.02 -3.38 3.09
C ALA A 89 11.06 -2.25 3.01
N TYR A 90 10.65 -0.99 3.12
CA TYR A 90 11.53 0.19 3.07
C TYR A 90 11.97 0.69 4.46
N GLN A 91 11.66 -0.04 5.54
CA GLN A 91 12.16 0.29 6.86
C GLN A 91 13.66 0.02 6.99
N ASP A 92 14.35 0.82 7.80
CA ASP A 92 15.82 0.79 8.02
C ASP A 92 16.38 -0.61 8.31
N GLN A 93 15.59 -1.50 8.92
CA GLN A 93 16.01 -2.89 9.20
C GLN A 93 16.27 -3.73 7.94
N PHE A 94 15.77 -3.29 6.79
CA PHE A 94 15.97 -3.91 5.47
C PHE A 94 16.93 -3.11 4.58
N ASP A 95 17.59 -2.08 5.10
CA ASP A 95 18.53 -1.28 4.32
C ASP A 95 19.62 -2.13 3.67
N GLY A 96 19.82 -1.92 2.38
CA GLY A 96 20.78 -2.67 1.57
C GLY A 96 20.32 -4.08 1.17
N VAL A 97 19.14 -4.54 1.61
CA VAL A 97 18.53 -5.78 1.13
C VAL A 97 17.77 -5.48 -0.15
N MET A 98 18.18 -6.11 -1.26
CA MET A 98 17.60 -5.84 -2.57
C MET A 98 16.14 -6.30 -2.70
N GLU A 99 15.83 -7.47 -2.14
CA GLU A 99 14.49 -8.07 -2.17
C GLU A 99 14.11 -8.56 -0.76
N PRO A 100 13.79 -7.63 0.17
CA PRO A 100 13.43 -8.01 1.53
C PRO A 100 12.13 -8.81 1.54
N ALA A 101 11.96 -9.70 2.53
CA ALA A 101 10.83 -10.62 2.59
C ALA A 101 9.45 -9.92 2.47
N PRO A 102 9.18 -8.75 3.09
CA PRO A 102 7.90 -8.05 2.90
C PRO A 102 7.65 -7.60 1.46
N MET A 103 8.69 -7.24 0.70
CA MET A 103 8.56 -6.90 -0.72
C MET A 103 8.16 -8.11 -1.56
N LEU A 104 8.77 -9.28 -1.29
CA LEU A 104 8.39 -10.53 -1.96
C LEU A 104 6.94 -10.90 -1.65
N GLN A 105 6.53 -10.80 -0.39
CA GLN A 105 5.16 -11.03 0.03
C GLN A 105 4.18 -10.04 -0.62
N SER A 106 4.57 -8.76 -0.75
CA SER A 106 3.76 -7.75 -1.45
C SER A 106 3.45 -8.18 -2.89
N ARG A 107 4.45 -8.69 -3.62
CA ARG A 107 4.25 -9.18 -4.99
C ARG A 107 3.25 -10.33 -5.05
N GLU A 108 3.30 -11.27 -4.11
CA GLU A 108 2.34 -12.39 -4.04
C GLU A 108 0.91 -11.92 -3.78
N VAL A 109 0.75 -10.98 -2.86
CA VAL A 109 -0.54 -10.37 -2.50
C VAL A 109 -1.11 -9.58 -3.69
N LEU A 110 -0.28 -8.75 -4.34
CA LEU A 110 -0.69 -7.96 -5.49
C LEU A 110 -0.98 -8.82 -6.72
N ALA A 111 -0.26 -9.93 -6.91
CA ALA A 111 -0.58 -10.90 -7.96
C ALA A 111 -1.96 -11.54 -7.75
N THR A 112 -2.34 -11.78 -6.49
CA THR A 112 -3.69 -12.25 -6.14
C THR A 112 -4.75 -11.19 -6.47
N ALA A 113 -4.50 -9.92 -6.14
CA ALA A 113 -5.39 -8.83 -6.50
C ALA A 113 -5.57 -8.69 -8.03
N LEU A 114 -4.48 -8.77 -8.79
CA LEU A 114 -4.51 -8.71 -10.26
C LEU A 114 -5.17 -9.93 -10.91
N LYS A 115 -5.20 -11.07 -10.23
CA LYS A 115 -5.99 -12.22 -10.69
C LYS A 115 -7.50 -11.95 -10.59
N ASN A 116 -7.93 -11.25 -9.54
CA ASN A 116 -9.32 -10.88 -9.32
C ASN A 116 -9.73 -9.71 -10.24
N GLU A 117 -8.87 -8.69 -10.34
CA GLU A 117 -9.09 -7.49 -11.15
C GLU A 117 -7.81 -7.12 -11.93
N PRO A 118 -7.64 -7.66 -13.15
CA PRO A 118 -6.42 -7.49 -13.94
C PRO A 118 -6.03 -6.04 -14.26
N ASN A 119 -7.01 -5.14 -14.29
CA ASN A 119 -6.84 -3.73 -14.61
C ASN A 119 -6.96 -2.82 -13.38
N HIS A 120 -6.81 -3.37 -12.17
CA HIS A 120 -6.90 -2.58 -10.95
C HIS A 120 -5.73 -1.58 -10.86
N PRO A 121 -5.99 -0.26 -10.87
CA PRO A 121 -4.93 0.74 -11.03
C PRO A 121 -3.93 0.73 -9.86
N GLY A 122 -4.42 0.59 -8.62
CA GLY A 122 -3.54 0.50 -7.45
C GLY A 122 -2.70 -0.78 -7.45
N ALA A 123 -3.25 -1.90 -7.94
CA ALA A 123 -2.54 -3.18 -7.92
C ALA A 123 -1.38 -3.17 -8.91
N LEU A 124 -1.63 -2.67 -10.13
CA LEU A 124 -0.60 -2.47 -11.15
C LEU A 124 0.47 -1.49 -10.66
N LEU A 125 0.07 -0.34 -10.12
CA LEU A 125 1.00 0.67 -9.62
C LEU A 125 1.93 0.11 -8.54
N TYR A 126 1.39 -0.58 -7.54
CA TYR A 126 2.18 -1.13 -6.45
C TYR A 126 3.00 -2.33 -6.87
N MET A 127 2.55 -3.11 -7.87
CA MET A 127 3.36 -4.17 -8.46
C MET A 127 4.59 -3.60 -9.16
N ILE A 128 4.44 -2.48 -9.89
CA ILE A 128 5.57 -1.78 -10.52
C ILE A 128 6.56 -1.32 -9.45
N LEU A 129 6.07 -0.69 -8.37
CA LEU A 129 6.91 -0.27 -7.24
C LEU A 129 7.63 -1.46 -6.59
N ALA A 130 6.96 -2.60 -6.44
CA ALA A 130 7.54 -3.80 -5.86
C ALA A 130 8.69 -4.40 -6.71
N TYR A 131 8.78 -4.04 -8.00
CA TYR A 131 9.86 -4.45 -8.90
C TYR A 131 10.84 -3.31 -9.24
N ASP A 132 10.65 -2.08 -8.75
CA ASP A 132 11.59 -0.96 -8.95
C ASP A 132 12.83 -1.12 -8.05
N VAL A 133 13.67 -2.07 -8.41
CA VAL A 133 14.94 -2.37 -7.75
C VAL A 133 16.11 -2.14 -8.72
N ALA A 134 17.32 -1.97 -8.18
CA ALA A 134 18.50 -1.64 -8.98
C ALA A 134 18.92 -2.75 -9.98
N GLU A 135 18.57 -4.00 -9.70
CA GLU A 135 18.92 -5.15 -10.54
C GLU A 135 18.00 -5.24 -11.77
N SER A 136 18.57 -4.96 -12.94
CA SER A 136 17.84 -4.89 -14.21
C SER A 136 17.04 -6.15 -14.55
N SER A 137 17.58 -7.34 -14.25
CA SER A 137 16.91 -8.62 -14.53
C SER A 137 15.64 -8.82 -13.70
N ILE A 138 15.56 -8.19 -12.52
CA ILE A 138 14.37 -8.18 -11.67
C ILE A 138 13.42 -7.08 -12.13
N ALA A 139 13.91 -5.86 -12.37
CA ALA A 139 13.09 -4.74 -12.83
C ALA A 139 12.37 -5.03 -14.15
N ASN A 140 12.99 -5.81 -15.04
CA ASN A 140 12.38 -6.23 -16.31
C ASN A 140 11.08 -7.04 -16.12
N LYS A 141 10.86 -7.67 -14.96
CA LYS A 141 9.59 -8.36 -14.64
C LYS A 141 8.40 -7.39 -14.50
N ALA A 142 8.66 -6.08 -14.41
CA ALA A 142 7.61 -5.06 -14.29
C ALA A 142 7.02 -4.59 -15.62
N VAL A 143 7.66 -4.91 -16.76
CA VAL A 143 7.35 -4.31 -18.08
C VAL A 143 5.89 -4.52 -18.51
N ASP A 144 5.33 -5.71 -18.27
CA ASP A 144 3.94 -5.99 -18.61
C ASP A 144 2.96 -5.20 -17.75
N TYR A 145 3.28 -5.01 -16.46
CA TYR A 145 2.47 -4.19 -15.55
C TYR A 145 2.56 -2.71 -15.89
N VAL A 146 3.75 -2.21 -16.26
CA VAL A 146 3.95 -0.85 -16.78
C VAL A 146 3.08 -0.61 -18.00
N SER A 147 3.14 -1.51 -18.98
CA SER A 147 2.37 -1.41 -20.21
C SER A 147 0.86 -1.41 -19.94
N SER A 148 0.40 -2.30 -19.04
CA SER A 148 -1.00 -2.37 -18.62
C SER A 148 -1.44 -1.08 -17.92
N TYR A 149 -0.62 -0.55 -17.01
CA TYR A 149 -0.92 0.66 -16.26
C TYR A 149 -1.01 1.90 -17.15
N GLN A 150 -0.11 2.05 -18.12
CA GLN A 150 -0.13 3.15 -19.09
C GLN A 150 -1.39 3.16 -19.95
N ASN A 151 -1.98 1.98 -20.21
CA ASN A 151 -3.22 1.85 -20.97
C ASN A 151 -4.48 2.25 -20.17
N LEU A 152 -4.41 2.38 -18.84
CA LEU A 152 -5.58 2.72 -18.01
C LEU A 152 -5.95 4.21 -18.07
N SER A 153 -4.97 5.11 -18.12
CA SER A 153 -5.18 6.53 -18.38
C SER A 153 -3.86 7.26 -18.53
N SER A 154 -3.64 7.90 -19.68
CA SER A 154 -2.43 8.66 -20.00
C SER A 154 -2.37 10.04 -19.34
N THR A 155 -3.36 10.42 -18.51
CA THR A 155 -3.47 11.77 -17.93
C THR A 155 -3.05 11.86 -16.46
N LEU A 156 -2.79 10.73 -15.80
CA LEU A 156 -2.30 10.73 -14.42
C LEU A 156 -0.79 10.90 -14.42
N SER A 157 -0.28 11.94 -13.74
CA SER A 157 1.16 12.20 -13.61
C SER A 157 1.94 10.99 -13.09
N TYR A 158 1.37 10.24 -12.13
CA TYR A 158 1.96 8.98 -11.65
C TYR A 158 2.03 7.86 -12.69
N ALA A 159 1.13 7.84 -13.68
CA ALA A 159 1.17 6.89 -14.81
C ALA A 159 2.29 7.19 -15.82
N ILE A 160 2.98 8.32 -15.66
CA ILE A 160 4.14 8.68 -16.48
C ILE A 160 5.44 8.44 -15.71
N PHE A 161 5.53 8.91 -14.46
CA PHE A 161 6.80 8.90 -13.72
C PHE A 161 7.23 7.51 -13.22
N ILE A 162 6.30 6.71 -12.68
CA ILE A 162 6.66 5.39 -12.11
C ILE A 162 7.15 4.43 -13.21
N PRO A 163 6.49 4.35 -14.38
CA PRO A 163 7.04 3.63 -15.53
C PRO A 163 8.46 4.04 -15.94
N ALA A 164 8.77 5.34 -15.93
CA ALA A 164 10.08 5.84 -16.34
C ALA A 164 11.23 5.30 -15.48
N HIS A 165 10.99 5.04 -14.19
CA HIS A 165 11.98 4.42 -13.31
C HIS A 165 12.37 3.03 -13.80
N ILE A 166 11.39 2.19 -14.15
CA ILE A 166 11.65 0.84 -14.66
C ILE A 166 12.46 0.90 -15.96
N TRP A 167 12.11 1.78 -16.90
CA TRP A 167 12.88 1.96 -18.13
C TRP A 167 14.33 2.35 -17.85
N MET A 168 14.57 3.23 -16.87
CA MET A 168 15.91 3.58 -16.41
C MET A 168 16.66 2.39 -15.77
N ARG A 169 15.99 1.51 -15.01
CA ARG A 169 16.61 0.31 -14.42
C ARG A 169 17.10 -0.68 -15.48
N ILE A 170 16.35 -0.83 -16.58
CA ILE A 170 16.64 -1.82 -17.62
C ILE A 170 17.47 -1.27 -18.79
N GLY A 171 17.63 0.05 -18.88
CA GLY A 171 18.47 0.71 -19.88
C GLY A 171 17.89 0.76 -21.29
N ASN A 172 16.56 0.81 -21.42
CA ASN A 172 15.82 0.94 -22.68
C ASN A 172 15.10 2.29 -22.79
#